data_AF-A0A410JSK3-F1
#
_entry.id   AF-A0A410JSK3-F1
#
_cell.length_a   1.000
_cell.length_b   1.000
_cell.length_c   1.000
_cell.angle_alpha   90.00
_cell.angle_beta   90.00
_cell.angle_gamma   90.00
#
_symmetry.space_group_name_H-M   'P 1'
#
loop_
_entity.id
_entity.type
_entity.pdbx_description
1 polymer ?
#
loop_
_entity_poly.entity_id
_entity_poly.type
_entity_poly.pdbx_seq_one_letter_code
_entity_poly.pdbx_strand_id
1 'polypeptide(L)' 'MQYYNTQRYHEALNNLTPEDVYLGRQDQILKLRKQVKINTLNQRKLNYCFGLI' A
#
# COMPACT_ATOMS: atom_id res chain seq x y z
N MET A 1 -17.89 -8.21 -13.97
CA MET A 1 -16.63 -7.81 -14.62
C MET A 1 -15.95 -6.63 -13.92
N GLN A 2 -16.66 -5.54 -13.61
CA GLN A 2 -16.07 -4.37 -12.95
C GLN A 2 -15.36 -4.69 -11.61
N TYR A 3 -15.98 -5.52 -10.76
CA TYR A 3 -15.39 -5.91 -9.46
C TYR A 3 -13.99 -6.55 -9.59
N TYR A 4 -13.80 -7.47 -10.54
CA TYR A 4 -12.53 -8.20 -10.68
C TYR A 4 -11.38 -7.28 -11.13
N ASN A 5 -11.68 -6.34 -12.02
CA ASN A 5 -10.69 -5.48 -12.65
C ASN A 5 -10.32 -4.27 -11.81
N THR A 6 -11.27 -3.73 -11.04
CA THR A 6 -11.13 -2.40 -10.39
C THR A 6 -11.22 -2.43 -8.88
N GLN A 7 -11.79 -3.49 -8.28
CA GLN A 7 -12.07 -3.53 -6.83
C GLN A 7 -11.40 -4.71 -6.12
N ARG A 8 -11.12 -5.81 -6.82
CA ARG A 8 -10.45 -6.98 -6.26
C ARG A 8 -8.94 -6.80 -6.36
N TYR A 9 -8.27 -6.88 -5.20
CA TYR A 9 -6.83 -7.02 -5.12
C TYR A 9 -6.41 -8.45 -5.42
N HIS A 10 -5.31 -8.61 -6.16
CA HIS A 10 -4.76 -9.93 -6.50
C HIS A 10 -3.38 -10.09 -5.90
N GLU A 11 -3.19 -11.17 -5.14
CA GLU A 11 -1.92 -11.47 -4.47
C GLU A 11 -0.78 -11.64 -5.49
N ALA A 12 -1.05 -12.30 -6.61
CA ALA A 12 -0.10 -12.45 -7.72
C ALA A 12 0.34 -11.11 -8.33
N LEU A 13 -0.44 -10.04 -8.14
CA LEU A 13 -0.14 -8.68 -8.60
C LEU A 13 0.34 -7.78 -7.45
N ASN A 14 0.91 -8.35 -6.38
CA ASN A 14 1.31 -7.60 -5.19
C ASN A 14 0.15 -6.82 -4.54
N ASN A 15 -1.05 -7.41 -4.53
CA ASN A 15 -2.28 -6.78 -4.07
C ASN A 15 -2.58 -5.47 -4.81
N LEU A 16 -2.39 -5.48 -6.13
CA LEU A 16 -2.87 -4.47 -7.06
C LEU A 16 -4.10 -5.00 -7.79
N THR A 17 -4.88 -4.08 -8.35
CA THR A 17 -5.99 -4.44 -9.24
C THR A 17 -5.44 -4.69 -10.65
N PRO A 18 -6.10 -5.52 -11.48
CA PRO A 18 -5.68 -5.72 -12.86
C PRO A 18 -5.69 -4.41 -13.67
N GLU A 19 -6.60 -3.50 -13.36
CA GLU A 19 -6.63 -2.15 -13.95
C GLU A 19 -5.36 -1.35 -13.60
N ASP A 20 -4.92 -1.32 -12.35
CA ASP A 20 -3.70 -0.62 -11.95
C ASP A 20 -2.46 -1.15 -12.67
N VAL A 21 -2.42 -2.46 -12.89
CA VAL A 21 -1.35 -3.12 -13.63
C VAL A 21 -1.41 -2.75 -15.11
N TYR A 22 -2.59 -2.79 -15.71
CA TYR A 22 -2.81 -2.42 -17.10
C TYR A 22 -2.46 -0.94 -17.37
N LEU A 23 -2.82 -0.05 -16.45
CA LEU A 23 -2.57 1.39 -16.55
C LEU A 23 -1.12 1.78 -16.18
N GLY A 24 -0.25 0.84 -15.81
CA GLY A 24 1.15 1.15 -15.51
C GLY A 24 1.38 1.86 -14.17
N ARG A 25 0.41 1.82 -13.24
CA ARG A 25 0.46 2.57 -11.96
C ARG A 25 1.16 1.82 -10.83
N GLN A 26 1.65 0.61 -11.07
CA GLN A 26 2.16 -0.30 -10.05
C GLN A 26 3.26 0.36 -9.20
N ASP A 27 4.26 0.94 -9.85
CA ASP A 27 5.42 1.50 -9.15
C ASP A 27 5.05 2.67 -8.25
N GLN A 28 4.12 3.53 -8.70
CA GLN A 28 3.64 4.67 -7.93
C GLN A 28 2.92 4.21 -6.66
N ILE A 29 2.02 3.23 -6.80
CA ILE A 29 1.25 2.67 -5.68
C ILE A 29 2.19 1.98 -4.68
N LEU A 30 3.13 1.17 -5.16
CA LEU A 30 4.07 0.43 -4.30
C LEU A 30 5.04 1.38 -3.57
N LYS A 31 5.53 2.44 -4.23
CA LYS A 31 6.35 3.48 -3.60
C LYS A 31 5.59 4.20 -2.49
N LEU A 32 4.34 4.60 -2.74
CA LEU A 32 3.50 5.25 -1.73
C LEU A 32 3.26 4.32 -0.53
N ARG A 33 2.90 3.05 -0.76
CA ARG A 33 2.71 2.05 0.31
C ARG A 33 3.97 1.88 1.16
N LYS A 34 5.15 1.83 0.54
CA LYS A 34 6.43 1.75 1.26
C LYS A 34 6.65 2.97 2.15
N GLN A 35 6.39 4.18 1.63
CA GLN A 35 6.53 5.42 2.40
C GLN A 35 5.58 5.44 3.60
N VAL A 36 4.31 5.09 3.39
CA VAL A 36 3.30 5.01 4.46
C VAL A 36 3.74 4.02 5.54
N LYS A 37 4.21 2.82 5.15
CA LYS A 37 4.70 1.81 6.10
C LYS A 37 5.86 2.34 6.96
N ILE A 38 6.83 3.02 6.34
CA ILE A 38 7.96 3.63 7.06
C ILE A 38 7.47 4.69 8.03
N ASN A 39 6.58 5.58 7.58
CA ASN A 39 6.02 6.66 8.41
C ASN A 39 5.27 6.09 9.62
N THR A 40 4.40 5.10 9.41
CA THR A 40 3.66 4.44 10.50
C THR A 40 4.59 3.77 11.50
N LEU A 41 5.65 3.08 11.04
CA LEU A 41 6.63 2.46 11.93
C LEU A 41 7.42 3.50 12.74
N ASN A 42 7.83 4.61 12.11
CA ASN A 42 8.52 5.69 12.80
C ASN A 42 7.63 6.35 13.84
N GLN A 43 6.37 6.63 13.52
CA GLN A 43 5.41 7.17 14.48
C GLN A 43 5.22 6.23 15.67
N ARG A 44 5.10 4.92 15.43
CA ARG A 44 5.04 3.92 16.52
C ARG A 44 6.28 3.94 17.41
N LYS A 45 7.48 4.04 16.82
CA LYS A 45 8.74 4.14 17.58
C LYS A 45 8.79 5.42 18.43
N LEU A 46 8.37 6.56 17.88
CA LEU A 46 8.32 7.82 18.61
C LEU A 46 7.33 7.73 19.77
N ASN A 47 6.12 7.22 19.53
CA ASN A 47 5.12 7.06 20.57
C ASN A 47 5.63 6.19 21.73
N TYR A 48 6.31 5.10 21.42
CA TYR A 48 6.95 4.25 22.43
C TYR A 48 8.08 4.98 23.18
N CYS A 49 8.94 5.72 22.47
CA CYS A 49 10.04 6.47 23.07
C CYS A 49 9.56 7.60 23.99
N PHE A 50 8.44 8.23 23.67
CA PHE A 50 7.84 9.33 24.44
C PHE A 50 6.76 8.87 25.44
N GLY A 51 6.49 7.56 25.55
CA GLY A 51 5.46 7.02 26.44
C GLY A 51 4.03 7.47 26.10
N LEU A 52 3.77 7.82 24.83
CA LEU A 52 2.44 8.21 24.33
C LEU A 52 1.53 7.00 24.06
N ILE A 53 2.10 5.79 24.11
CA ILE A 53 1.46 4.47 24.07
C ILE A 53 2.28 3.58 25.01
#